data_AF-A0A7M1AWB1-F1
#
_entry.id   AF-A0A7M1AWB1-F1
#
_cell.length_a   1.000
_cell.length_b   1.000
_cell.length_c   1.000
_cell.angle_alpha   90.00
_cell.angle_beta   90.00
_cell.angle_gamma   90.00
#
_symmetry.space_group_name_H-M   'P 1'
#
loop_
_entity.id
_entity.type
_entity.pdbx_description
1 polymer ?
#
loop_
_entity_poly.entity_id
_entity_poly.type
_entity_poly.pdbx_seq_one_letter_code
_entity_poly.pdbx_strand_id
1 'polypeptide(L)'
;METSLQVELHGSKLLLKFLGELTVYNLSNLEKKIDRLDLSKFTQVDFDLLHLDYIDSAVALFIDQILQKLENQNTSYQLQLQNETIQATLNLVKSKRLEIKKEFTPRKTTVYERLGKRGYHYYTSLLNFVSFLGKVFVSFMLYLKKPHKIRYKEIFFEINESGVKAVMIIALTSFLVGLVVAYQAAYQLKIYGGNIFIVDMLGISILRELAPLITAIVIAGRSGSAYTAQIGAMKITQEIDAMRTMGFEPFAFLVLPRIIALSIAMPLLIFVADMMGMLGGVLVASLDLKITMELFLERFHEVIAAKHFFVGIFKGPFFAFLIASIAIYRGLIVKDDTQSIGFNTTKSVVEAIFAVIVCDAIFSIAFTNLGI
;
A
#
# COMPACT_ATOMS: atom_id res chain seq x y z
N MET A 1 19.19 -14.77 -43.62
CA MET A 1 20.20 -13.84 -44.14
C MET A 1 20.43 -12.80 -43.05
N GLU A 2 21.67 -12.58 -42.62
CA GLU A 2 21.96 -11.66 -41.52
C GLU A 2 21.73 -10.22 -41.95
N THR A 3 20.73 -9.58 -41.33
CA THR A 3 20.51 -8.15 -41.47
C THR A 3 21.71 -7.39 -40.91
N SER A 4 22.47 -6.74 -41.79
CA SER A 4 23.69 -6.03 -41.37
C SER A 4 23.78 -4.66 -42.03
N LEU A 5 24.17 -3.68 -41.21
CA LEU A 5 24.63 -2.37 -41.66
C LEU A 5 26.15 -2.43 -41.67
N GLN A 6 26.74 -2.28 -42.85
CA GLN A 6 28.17 -2.14 -43.04
C GLN A 6 28.49 -0.67 -43.29
N VAL A 7 29.51 -0.17 -42.61
CA VAL A 7 29.92 1.24 -42.65
C VAL A 7 31.34 1.29 -43.17
N GLU A 8 31.53 1.90 -44.34
CA GLU A 8 32.83 2.07 -44.99
C GLU A 8 33.20 3.57 -45.00
N LEU A 9 34.43 3.88 -44.57
CA LEU A 9 34.95 5.24 -44.47
C LEU A 9 36.00 5.46 -45.56
N HIS A 10 35.71 6.38 -46.48
CA HIS A 10 36.63 6.78 -47.56
C HIS A 10 36.99 8.26 -47.41
N GLY A 11 37.88 8.56 -46.45
CA GLY A 11 38.34 9.92 -46.18
C GLY A 11 37.19 10.82 -45.72
N SER A 12 36.78 11.78 -46.57
CA SER A 12 35.67 12.71 -46.30
C SER A 12 34.30 12.20 -46.77
N LYS A 13 34.24 10.95 -47.27
CA LYS A 13 33.01 10.27 -47.71
C LYS A 13 32.67 9.09 -46.80
N LEU A 14 31.39 8.93 -46.49
CA LEU A 14 30.83 7.82 -45.72
C LEU A 14 29.93 6.98 -46.62
N LEU A 15 30.13 5.67 -46.66
CA LEU A 15 29.27 4.74 -47.38
C LEU A 15 28.52 3.84 -46.39
N LEU A 16 27.19 3.87 -46.45
CA LEU A 16 26.29 3.06 -45.62
C LEU A 16 25.64 1.97 -46.49
N LYS A 17 26.09 0.73 -46.31
CA LYS A 17 25.55 -0.45 -47.01
C LYS A 17 24.53 -1.17 -46.13
N PHE A 18 23.32 -1.29 -46.65
CA PHE A 18 22.23 -2.01 -45.98
C PHE A 18 21.98 -3.36 -46.66
N LEU A 19 21.95 -4.44 -45.87
CA LEU A 19 21.86 -5.81 -46.38
C LEU A 19 20.67 -6.56 -45.76
N GLY A 20 19.96 -7.34 -46.59
CA GLY A 20 18.90 -8.27 -46.18
C GLY A 20 17.52 -7.60 -45.99
N GLU A 21 16.78 -8.03 -44.97
CA GLU A 21 15.46 -7.48 -44.64
C GLU A 21 15.53 -6.47 -43.49
N LEU A 22 14.97 -5.28 -43.70
CA LEU A 22 14.86 -4.23 -42.69
C LEU A 22 13.41 -4.00 -42.28
N THR A 23 13.15 -4.19 -40.99
CA THR A 23 11.84 -3.96 -40.38
C THR A 23 11.97 -3.20 -39.07
N VAL A 24 10.84 -2.77 -38.51
CA VAL A 24 10.74 -2.06 -37.22
C VAL A 24 11.41 -2.83 -36.08
N TYR A 25 11.44 -4.17 -36.14
CA TYR A 25 12.09 -5.02 -35.15
C TYR A 25 13.61 -4.84 -35.11
N ASN A 26 14.22 -4.52 -36.27
CA ASN A 26 15.67 -4.36 -36.41
C ASN A 26 16.10 -2.88 -36.39
N LEU A 27 15.13 -1.95 -36.50
CA LEU A 27 15.36 -0.51 -36.58
C LEU A 27 16.15 0.04 -35.39
N SER A 28 15.84 -0.38 -34.16
CA SER A 28 16.51 0.14 -32.96
C SER A 28 18.01 -0.16 -32.91
N ASN A 29 18.46 -1.23 -33.58
CA ASN A 29 19.88 -1.56 -33.68
C ASN A 29 20.58 -0.72 -34.77
N LEU A 30 19.86 -0.38 -35.85
CA LEU A 30 20.36 0.51 -36.90
C LEU A 30 20.49 1.96 -36.42
N GLU A 31 19.46 2.46 -35.74
CA GLU A 31 19.41 3.82 -35.18
C GLU A 31 20.59 4.04 -34.22
N LYS A 32 20.83 3.13 -33.29
CA LYS A 32 21.99 3.19 -32.38
C LYS A 32 23.35 3.17 -33.09
N LYS A 33 23.47 2.49 -34.23
CA LYS A 33 24.72 2.44 -35.00
C LYS A 33 24.96 3.73 -35.75
N ILE A 34 23.90 4.32 -36.33
CA ILE A 34 23.98 5.55 -37.11
C ILE A 34 24.10 6.77 -36.19
N ASP A 35 23.41 6.82 -35.05
CA ASP A 35 23.53 7.93 -34.09
C ASP A 35 24.93 8.02 -33.45
N ARG A 36 25.69 6.91 -33.43
CA ARG A 36 27.11 6.92 -33.03
C ARG A 36 28.02 7.54 -34.09
N LEU A 37 27.59 7.58 -35.35
CA LEU A 37 28.29 8.22 -36.44
C LEU A 37 27.86 9.69 -36.47
N ASP A 38 28.79 10.58 -36.17
CA ASP A 38 28.54 12.00 -36.33
C ASP A 38 28.56 12.35 -37.83
N LEU A 39 27.40 12.22 -38.48
CA LEU A 39 27.21 12.41 -39.91
C LEU A 39 27.60 13.82 -40.39
N SER A 40 27.67 14.79 -39.48
CA SER A 40 28.05 16.18 -39.77
C SER A 40 29.52 16.36 -40.15
N LYS A 41 30.37 15.35 -39.89
CA LYS A 41 31.81 15.39 -40.20
C LYS A 41 32.15 15.04 -41.65
N PHE A 42 31.17 14.56 -42.42
CA PHE A 42 31.39 14.07 -43.78
C PHE A 42 30.85 15.06 -44.82
N THR A 43 31.59 15.25 -45.90
CA THR A 43 31.19 16.09 -47.04
C THR A 43 30.21 15.39 -47.98
N GLN A 44 30.22 14.05 -47.98
CA GLN A 44 29.32 13.23 -48.79
C GLN A 44 28.95 11.95 -48.03
N VAL A 45 27.66 11.59 -48.01
CA VAL A 45 27.17 10.34 -47.41
C VAL A 45 26.38 9.56 -48.46
N ASP A 46 26.89 8.41 -48.85
CA ASP A 46 26.28 7.55 -49.87
C ASP A 46 25.54 6.39 -49.21
N PHE A 47 24.31 6.14 -49.66
CA PHE A 47 23.44 5.06 -49.19
C PHE A 47 23.36 3.98 -50.27
N ASP A 48 23.90 2.80 -49.97
CA ASP A 48 23.81 1.64 -50.83
C ASP A 48 22.69 0.71 -50.32
N LEU A 49 21.63 0.65 -51.13
CA LEU A 49 20.41 -0.09 -50.88
C LEU A 49 20.22 -1.22 -51.93
N LEU A 50 21.29 -1.59 -52.66
CA LEU A 50 21.24 -2.54 -53.78
C LEU A 50 20.92 -3.97 -53.34
N HIS A 51 21.38 -4.36 -52.16
CA HIS A 51 21.26 -5.71 -51.61
C HIS A 51 20.18 -5.81 -50.52
N LEU A 52 19.18 -4.94 -50.57
CA LEU A 52 18.00 -4.99 -49.71
C LEU A 52 16.89 -5.81 -50.35
N ASP A 53 16.39 -6.78 -49.60
CA ASP A 53 15.29 -7.64 -50.02
C ASP A 53 13.94 -6.98 -49.71
N TYR A 54 13.83 -6.30 -48.57
CA TYR A 54 12.59 -5.69 -48.09
C TYR A 54 12.82 -4.54 -47.10
N ILE A 55 11.99 -3.49 -47.18
CA ILE A 55 11.87 -2.43 -46.16
C ILE A 55 10.40 -2.23 -45.76
N ASP A 56 10.14 -1.98 -44.48
CA ASP A 56 8.83 -1.53 -44.02
C ASP A 56 8.72 0.00 -43.94
N SER A 57 7.52 0.49 -43.61
CA SER A 57 7.25 1.94 -43.50
C SER A 57 8.05 2.62 -42.38
N ALA A 58 8.43 1.90 -41.31
CA ALA A 58 9.18 2.47 -40.20
C ALA A 58 10.64 2.72 -40.59
N VAL A 59 11.24 1.77 -41.31
CA VAL A 59 12.60 1.91 -41.86
C VAL A 59 12.64 2.97 -42.96
N ALA A 60 11.63 2.99 -43.85
CA ALA A 60 11.52 4.02 -44.88
C ALA A 60 11.45 5.44 -44.28
N LEU A 61 10.67 5.62 -43.20
CA LEU A 61 10.61 6.88 -42.43
C LEU A 61 11.95 7.24 -41.80
N PHE A 62 12.66 6.27 -41.23
CA PHE A 62 13.97 6.49 -40.63
C PHE A 62 15.03 6.93 -41.65
N ILE A 63 15.08 6.27 -42.81
CA ILE A 63 15.98 6.67 -43.91
C ILE A 63 15.64 8.09 -44.37
N ASP A 64 14.37 8.40 -44.59
CA ASP A 64 13.92 9.74 -44.98
C ASP A 64 14.32 10.81 -43.93
N GLN A 65 14.21 10.52 -42.63
CA GLN A 65 14.67 11.42 -41.58
C GLN A 65 16.19 11.69 -41.62
N ILE A 66 17.00 10.67 -41.92
CA ILE A 66 18.45 10.86 -42.07
C ILE A 66 18.76 11.71 -43.30
N LEU A 67 18.12 11.43 -44.44
CA LEU A 67 18.29 12.22 -45.66
C LEU A 67 17.92 13.69 -45.42
N GLN A 68 16.83 13.95 -44.69
CA GLN A 68 16.45 15.33 -44.31
C GLN A 68 17.49 16.00 -43.40
N LYS A 69 18.08 15.27 -42.44
CA LYS A 69 19.15 15.82 -41.60
C LYS A 69 20.36 16.22 -42.46
N LEU A 70 20.71 15.42 -43.47
CA LEU A 70 21.80 15.71 -44.40
C LEU A 70 21.47 16.89 -45.32
N GLU A 71 20.24 16.98 -45.84
CA GLU A 71 19.75 18.12 -46.62
C GLU A 71 19.82 19.42 -45.81
N ASN A 72 19.35 19.41 -44.56
CA ASN A 72 19.40 20.58 -43.67
C ASN A 72 20.83 21.01 -43.30
N GLN A 73 21.81 20.10 -43.40
CA GLN A 73 23.22 20.35 -43.12
C GLN A 73 24.05 20.68 -44.37
N ASN A 74 23.43 20.76 -45.56
CA ASN A 74 24.10 20.91 -46.86
C ASN A 74 25.14 19.82 -47.18
N THR A 75 24.97 18.61 -46.63
CA THR A 75 25.81 17.47 -46.95
C THR A 75 25.26 16.76 -48.19
N SER A 76 26.11 16.59 -49.22
CA SER A 76 25.72 15.87 -50.43
C SER A 76 25.44 14.40 -50.13
N TYR A 77 24.38 13.83 -50.70
CA TYR A 77 24.11 12.40 -50.58
C TYR A 77 23.76 11.79 -51.93
N GLN A 78 24.17 10.53 -52.13
CA GLN A 78 23.76 9.72 -53.27
C GLN A 78 23.09 8.45 -52.76
N LEU A 79 21.99 8.07 -53.41
CA LEU A 79 21.19 6.92 -52.99
C LEU A 79 21.13 5.92 -54.14
N GLN A 80 21.72 4.74 -53.94
CA GLN A 80 21.81 3.67 -54.93
C GLN A 80 20.70 2.64 -54.67
N LEU A 81 19.76 2.52 -55.60
CA LEU A 81 18.61 1.61 -55.56
C LEU A 81 18.47 0.89 -56.91
N GLN A 82 18.03 -0.37 -56.87
CA GLN A 82 17.56 -1.10 -58.05
C GLN A 82 16.13 -1.65 -57.90
N ASN A 83 15.64 -1.83 -56.67
CA ASN A 83 14.35 -2.46 -56.40
C ASN A 83 13.19 -1.44 -56.45
N GLU A 84 12.26 -1.63 -57.39
CA GLU A 84 11.10 -0.75 -57.59
C GLU A 84 10.18 -0.66 -56.35
N THR A 85 10.03 -1.76 -55.59
CA THR A 85 9.15 -1.81 -54.42
C THR A 85 9.70 -0.94 -53.28
N ILE A 86 11.01 -0.99 -53.06
CA ILE A 86 11.71 -0.19 -52.06
C ILE A 86 11.62 1.30 -52.44
N GLN A 87 11.81 1.61 -53.72
CA GLN A 87 11.67 2.98 -54.23
C GLN A 87 10.23 3.51 -54.08
N ALA A 88 9.21 2.69 -54.35
CA ALA A 88 7.82 3.06 -54.16
C ALA A 88 7.49 3.35 -52.68
N THR A 89 8.00 2.54 -51.75
CA THR A 89 7.81 2.74 -50.30
C THR A 89 8.49 4.02 -49.80
N LEU A 90 9.73 4.30 -50.24
CA LEU A 90 10.43 5.55 -49.91
C LEU A 90 9.68 6.78 -50.46
N ASN A 91 9.22 6.71 -51.71
CA ASN A 91 8.45 7.79 -52.33
C ASN A 91 7.07 7.99 -51.65
N LEU A 92 6.43 6.91 -51.21
CA LEU A 92 5.16 6.97 -50.49
C LEU A 92 5.32 7.69 -49.14
N VAL A 93 6.39 7.38 -48.40
CA VAL A 93 6.71 8.07 -47.14
C VAL A 93 7.03 9.54 -47.39
N LYS A 94 7.85 9.83 -48.41
CA LYS A 94 8.21 11.20 -48.80
C LYS A 94 6.99 12.03 -49.21
N SER A 95 6.04 11.45 -49.94
CA SER A 95 4.82 12.13 -50.41
C SER A 95 3.75 12.30 -49.32
N LYS A 96 3.68 11.38 -48.35
CA LYS A 96 2.78 11.48 -47.19
C LYS A 96 3.42 12.12 -45.95
N ARG A 97 4.48 12.90 -46.16
CA ARG A 97 5.18 13.66 -45.13
C ARG A 97 4.21 14.63 -44.45
N LEU A 98 3.58 14.17 -43.37
CA LEU A 98 2.92 15.04 -42.41
C LEU A 98 4.04 15.78 -41.69
N GLU A 99 3.99 17.12 -41.67
CA GLU A 99 4.84 17.90 -40.78
C GLU A 99 4.61 17.43 -39.35
N ILE A 100 5.50 16.59 -38.81
CA ILE A 100 5.45 16.17 -37.42
C ILE A 100 5.79 17.42 -36.60
N LYS A 101 4.73 18.07 -36.12
CA LYS A 101 4.79 19.33 -35.40
C LYS A 101 5.43 19.12 -34.03
N LYS A 102 6.76 19.31 -33.98
CA LYS A 102 7.66 19.26 -32.80
C LYS A 102 7.63 17.94 -32.01
N GLU A 103 8.82 17.49 -31.61
CA GLU A 103 8.99 16.49 -30.56
C GLU A 103 8.16 16.91 -29.33
N PHE A 104 7.29 16.01 -28.85
CA PHE A 104 6.63 16.17 -27.56
C PHE A 104 7.71 16.15 -26.49
N THR A 105 8.25 17.32 -26.13
CA THR A 105 9.05 17.43 -24.92
C THR A 105 8.10 17.17 -23.74
N PRO A 106 8.34 16.14 -22.92
CA PRO A 106 7.49 15.89 -21.78
C PRO A 106 7.52 17.13 -20.89
N ARG A 107 6.35 17.78 -20.74
CA ARG A 107 6.21 18.98 -19.92
C ARG A 107 6.75 18.67 -18.53
N LYS A 108 7.80 19.38 -18.09
CA LYS A 108 8.33 19.23 -16.73
C LYS A 108 7.21 19.51 -15.75
N THR A 109 6.77 18.49 -15.02
CA THR A 109 5.65 18.60 -14.09
C THR A 109 6.00 19.61 -13.00
N THR A 110 5.19 20.63 -12.80
CA THR A 110 5.38 21.60 -11.73
C THR A 110 5.13 20.94 -10.36
N VAL A 111 5.63 21.56 -9.29
CA VAL A 111 5.38 21.09 -7.91
C VAL A 111 3.87 21.05 -7.63
N TYR A 112 3.12 22.05 -8.08
CA TYR A 112 1.66 22.10 -7.95
C TYR A 112 0.96 20.97 -8.70
N GLU A 113 1.42 20.61 -9.90
CA GLU A 113 0.84 19.47 -10.63
C GLU A 113 1.09 18.15 -9.91
N ARG A 114 2.29 17.96 -9.35
CA ARG A 114 2.60 16.76 -8.55
C ARG A 114 1.75 16.68 -7.28
N LEU A 115 1.55 17.82 -6.62
CA LEU A 115 0.73 17.91 -5.42
C LEU A 115 -0.75 17.66 -5.74
N GLY A 116 -1.25 18.23 -6.84
CA GLY A 116 -2.60 18.03 -7.36
C GLY A 116 -2.87 16.57 -7.74
N LYS A 117 -1.96 15.93 -8.48
CA LYS A 117 -2.07 14.49 -8.83
C LYS A 117 -2.08 13.62 -7.57
N ARG A 118 -1.23 13.88 -6.59
CA ARG A 118 -1.21 13.15 -5.31
C ARG A 118 -2.52 13.35 -4.54
N GLY A 119 -2.99 14.60 -4.42
CA GLY A 119 -4.26 14.91 -3.77
C GLY A 119 -5.44 14.19 -4.42
N TYR A 120 -5.50 14.19 -5.76
CA TYR A 120 -6.52 13.47 -6.52
C TYR A 120 -6.47 11.95 -6.29
N HIS A 121 -5.27 11.36 -6.26
CA HIS A 121 -5.12 9.93 -5.94
C HIS A 121 -5.54 9.59 -4.51
N TYR A 122 -5.27 10.46 -3.53
CA TYR A 122 -5.76 10.27 -2.16
C TYR A 122 -7.29 10.38 -2.07
N TYR A 123 -7.87 11.39 -2.73
CA TYR A 123 -9.33 11.58 -2.76
C TYR A 123 -10.05 10.38 -3.38
N THR A 124 -9.59 9.90 -4.53
CA THR A 124 -10.14 8.70 -5.17
C THR A 124 -9.94 7.44 -4.32
N SER A 125 -8.79 7.29 -3.66
CA SER A 125 -8.54 6.19 -2.72
C SER A 125 -9.48 6.22 -1.51
N LEU A 126 -9.80 7.41 -0.99
CA LEU A 126 -10.75 7.60 0.09
C LEU A 126 -12.17 7.19 -0.35
N LEU A 127 -12.62 7.62 -1.53
CA LEU A 127 -13.91 7.22 -2.08
C LEU A 127 -14.02 5.70 -2.27
N ASN A 128 -12.95 5.06 -2.74
CA ASN A 128 -12.89 3.60 -2.86
C ASN A 128 -12.98 2.90 -1.49
N PHE A 129 -12.35 3.46 -0.46
CA PHE A 129 -12.46 2.94 0.90
C PHE A 129 -13.87 3.12 1.48
N VAL A 130 -14.51 4.26 1.24
CA VAL A 130 -15.91 4.49 1.64
C VAL A 130 -16.85 3.52 0.92
N SER A 131 -16.63 3.28 -0.38
CA SER A 131 -17.37 2.26 -1.14
C SER A 131 -17.17 0.85 -0.57
N PHE A 132 -15.93 0.51 -0.19
CA PHE A 132 -15.63 -0.75 0.49
C PHE A 132 -16.38 -0.87 1.83
N LEU A 133 -16.37 0.17 2.67
CA LEU A 133 -17.13 0.20 3.92
C LEU A 133 -18.64 0.04 3.68
N GLY A 134 -19.17 0.70 2.66
CA GLY A 134 -20.57 0.53 2.24
C GLY A 134 -20.91 -0.92 1.89
N LYS A 135 -20.02 -1.61 1.15
CA LYS A 135 -20.17 -3.04 0.85
C LYS A 135 -20.12 -3.91 2.11
N VAL A 136 -19.17 -3.65 3.01
CA VAL A 136 -19.08 -4.35 4.30
C VAL A 136 -20.38 -4.19 5.09
N PHE A 137 -20.92 -2.98 5.17
CA PHE A 137 -22.17 -2.70 5.88
C PHE A 137 -23.37 -3.44 5.26
N VAL A 138 -23.51 -3.39 3.93
CA VAL A 138 -24.58 -4.12 3.23
C VAL A 138 -24.45 -5.62 3.43
N SER A 139 -23.26 -6.20 3.28
CA SER A 139 -23.04 -7.63 3.49
C SER A 139 -23.29 -8.04 4.94
N PHE A 140 -22.93 -7.21 5.91
CA PHE A 140 -23.25 -7.44 7.33
C PHE A 140 -24.76 -7.44 7.57
N MET A 141 -25.51 -6.49 6.99
CA MET A 141 -26.97 -6.47 7.07
C MET A 141 -27.62 -7.69 6.42
N LEU A 142 -27.04 -8.20 5.33
CA LEU A 142 -27.50 -9.45 4.70
C LEU A 142 -27.26 -10.68 5.59
N TYR A 143 -26.15 -10.73 6.33
CA TYR A 143 -25.87 -11.78 7.31
C TYR A 143 -26.88 -11.77 8.46
N LEU A 144 -27.21 -10.59 8.99
CA LEU A 144 -28.25 -10.45 10.02
C LEU A 144 -29.62 -10.95 9.54
N LYS A 145 -29.96 -10.71 8.27
CA LYS A 145 -31.22 -11.20 7.67
C LYS A 145 -31.20 -12.70 7.38
N LYS A 146 -30.03 -13.32 7.20
CA LYS A 146 -29.88 -14.74 6.82
C LYS A 146 -28.82 -15.42 7.72
N PRO A 147 -29.09 -15.62 9.02
CA PRO A 147 -28.09 -16.12 9.97
C PRO A 147 -27.59 -17.54 9.66
N HIS A 148 -28.39 -18.35 8.97
CA HIS A 148 -27.99 -19.69 8.52
C HIS A 148 -26.85 -19.67 7.48
N LYS A 149 -26.58 -18.53 6.83
CA LYS A 149 -25.45 -18.37 5.91
C LYS A 149 -24.16 -17.93 6.62
N ILE A 150 -24.22 -17.68 7.93
CA ILE A 150 -23.04 -17.29 8.71
C ILE A 150 -22.09 -18.48 8.83
N ARG A 151 -20.85 -18.22 8.48
CA ARG A 151 -19.75 -19.18 8.48
C ARG A 151 -19.08 -19.23 9.86
N TYR A 152 -19.77 -19.84 10.83
CA TYR A 152 -19.31 -19.87 12.23
C TYR A 152 -17.94 -20.55 12.40
N LYS A 153 -17.66 -21.59 11.63
CA LYS A 153 -16.37 -22.30 11.69
C LYS A 153 -15.19 -21.36 11.37
N GLU A 154 -15.34 -20.55 10.35
CA GLU A 154 -14.36 -19.55 9.93
C GLU A 154 -14.23 -18.43 10.97
N ILE A 155 -15.33 -18.00 11.59
CA ILE A 155 -15.29 -17.01 12.69
C ILE A 155 -14.51 -17.57 13.88
N PHE A 156 -14.78 -18.80 14.32
CA PHE A 156 -14.06 -19.42 15.44
C PHE A 156 -12.59 -19.64 15.14
N PHE A 157 -12.26 -20.04 13.90
CA PHE A 157 -10.87 -20.13 13.45
C PHE A 157 -10.16 -18.78 13.58
N GLU A 158 -10.79 -17.70 13.10
CA GLU A 158 -10.21 -16.36 13.18
C GLU A 158 -10.15 -15.81 14.62
N ILE A 159 -11.09 -16.18 15.51
CA ILE A 159 -11.01 -15.86 16.95
C ILE A 159 -9.79 -16.55 17.58
N ASN A 160 -9.53 -17.81 17.22
CA ASN A 160 -8.34 -18.51 17.71
C ASN A 160 -7.05 -17.88 17.18
N GLU A 161 -6.97 -17.61 15.87
CA GLU A 161 -5.78 -17.05 15.24
C GLU A 161 -5.49 -15.62 15.69
N SER A 162 -6.52 -14.77 15.74
CA SER A 162 -6.36 -13.33 16.00
C SER A 162 -6.59 -12.93 17.45
N GLY A 163 -7.43 -13.67 18.19
CA GLY A 163 -7.67 -13.47 19.61
C GLY A 163 -6.72 -14.29 20.48
N VAL A 164 -6.95 -15.60 20.55
CA VAL A 164 -6.27 -16.50 21.53
C VAL A 164 -4.75 -16.43 21.40
N LYS A 165 -4.22 -16.52 20.18
CA LYS A 165 -2.76 -16.44 19.95
C LYS A 165 -2.17 -15.04 20.21
N ALA A 166 -2.98 -13.99 20.32
CA ALA A 166 -2.52 -12.64 20.66
C ALA A 166 -2.45 -12.40 22.19
N VAL A 167 -3.07 -13.25 23.00
CA VAL A 167 -3.20 -13.05 24.45
C VAL A 167 -1.85 -12.84 25.13
N MET A 168 -0.84 -13.64 24.80
CA MET A 168 0.48 -13.57 25.44
C MET A 168 1.19 -12.24 25.19
N ILE A 169 1.20 -11.77 23.94
CA ILE A 169 1.86 -10.50 23.59
C ILE A 169 1.12 -9.32 24.23
N ILE A 170 -0.22 -9.35 24.25
CA ILE A 170 -1.03 -8.30 24.87
C ILE A 170 -0.80 -8.28 26.38
N ALA A 171 -0.88 -9.44 27.04
CA ALA A 171 -0.63 -9.57 28.48
C ALA A 171 0.74 -9.00 28.88
N LEU A 172 1.80 -9.39 28.15
CA LEU A 172 3.16 -8.92 28.42
C LEU A 172 3.31 -7.42 28.18
N THR A 173 2.84 -6.91 27.05
CA THR A 173 2.95 -5.48 26.72
C THR A 173 2.15 -4.62 27.69
N SER A 174 0.92 -5.00 28.02
CA SER A 174 0.07 -4.25 28.96
C SER A 174 0.64 -4.27 30.38
N PHE A 175 1.22 -5.40 30.83
CA PHE A 175 1.92 -5.47 32.11
C PHE A 175 3.11 -4.51 32.17
N LEU A 176 3.97 -4.52 31.13
CA LEU A 176 5.14 -3.65 31.09
C LEU A 176 4.76 -2.17 31.01
N VAL A 177 3.75 -1.83 30.20
CA VAL A 177 3.28 -0.44 30.12
C VAL A 177 2.64 0.00 31.43
N GLY A 178 1.81 -0.85 32.05
CA GLY A 178 1.21 -0.59 33.37
C GLY A 178 2.28 -0.37 34.46
N LEU A 179 3.33 -1.20 34.46
CA LEU A 179 4.48 -1.05 35.35
C LEU A 179 5.19 0.29 35.14
N VAL A 180 5.51 0.67 33.89
CA VAL A 180 6.20 1.94 33.60
C VAL A 180 5.35 3.14 33.98
N VAL A 181 4.05 3.13 33.65
CA VAL A 181 3.13 4.23 33.99
C VAL A 181 2.96 4.36 35.49
N ALA A 182 2.81 3.24 36.21
CA ALA A 182 2.73 3.24 37.66
C ALA A 182 4.02 3.74 38.32
N TYR A 183 5.18 3.40 37.77
CA TYR A 183 6.46 3.87 38.30
C TYR A 183 6.58 5.39 38.18
N GLN A 184 6.20 5.95 37.04
CA GLN A 184 6.17 7.41 36.85
C GLN A 184 5.14 8.08 37.77
N ALA A 185 3.95 7.51 37.90
CA ALA A 185 2.90 8.03 38.78
C ALA A 185 3.31 8.00 40.26
N ALA A 186 3.91 6.90 40.72
CA ALA A 186 4.39 6.73 42.09
C ALA A 186 5.43 7.80 42.44
N TYR A 187 6.42 8.01 41.57
CA TYR A 187 7.43 9.04 41.74
C TYR A 187 6.80 10.43 41.89
N GLN A 188 5.82 10.76 41.03
CA GLN A 188 5.16 12.06 41.06
C GLN A 188 4.35 12.25 42.35
N LEU A 189 3.56 11.25 42.77
CA LEU A 189 2.67 11.34 43.93
C LEU A 189 3.43 11.39 45.25
N LYS A 190 4.59 10.73 45.33
CA LYS A 190 5.47 10.74 46.50
C LYS A 190 5.95 12.14 46.85
N ILE A 191 6.20 12.98 45.84
CA ILE A 191 6.62 14.38 46.02
C ILE A 191 5.50 15.21 46.67
N TYR A 192 4.24 14.92 46.34
CA TYR A 192 3.07 15.63 46.86
C TYR A 192 2.45 14.98 48.09
N GLY A 193 3.04 13.90 48.61
CA GLY A 193 2.49 13.13 49.74
C GLY A 193 1.16 12.41 49.43
N GLY A 194 0.81 12.26 48.15
CA GLY A 194 -0.48 11.75 47.68
C GLY A 194 -0.48 10.27 47.32
N ASN A 195 0.31 9.43 47.99
CA ASN A 195 0.60 8.05 47.57
C ASN A 195 -0.66 7.20 47.30
N ILE A 196 -1.73 7.41 48.07
CA ILE A 196 -2.97 6.62 47.94
C ILE A 196 -3.73 6.89 46.63
N PHE A 197 -3.54 8.06 46.01
CA PHE A 197 -4.20 8.44 44.75
C PHE A 197 -3.60 7.75 43.51
N ILE A 198 -2.55 6.92 43.70
CA ILE A 198 -2.00 6.11 42.61
C ILE A 198 -3.06 5.15 42.06
N VAL A 199 -3.93 4.62 42.93
CA VAL A 199 -4.99 3.69 42.55
C VAL A 199 -5.99 4.39 41.64
N ASP A 200 -6.43 5.59 42.04
CA ASP A 200 -7.35 6.46 41.31
C ASP A 200 -6.79 6.77 39.91
N MET A 201 -5.53 7.19 39.83
CA MET A 201 -4.87 7.54 38.56
C MET A 201 -4.73 6.32 37.65
N LEU A 202 -4.25 5.19 38.18
CA LEU A 202 -4.01 3.98 37.38
C LEU A 202 -5.31 3.36 36.91
N GLY A 203 -6.30 3.21 37.80
CA GLY A 203 -7.55 2.58 37.44
C GLY A 203 -8.34 3.34 36.40
N ILE A 204 -8.42 4.68 36.51
CA ILE A 204 -9.11 5.48 35.48
C ILE A 204 -8.31 5.45 34.17
N SER A 205 -6.99 5.68 34.22
CA SER A 205 -6.18 5.80 33.00
C SER A 205 -6.03 4.48 32.26
N ILE A 206 -5.80 3.37 32.97
CA ILE A 206 -5.62 2.05 32.36
C ILE A 206 -6.93 1.55 31.77
N LEU A 207 -8.00 1.49 32.56
CA LEU A 207 -9.27 0.90 32.14
C LEU A 207 -9.95 1.69 31.01
N ARG A 208 -9.86 3.03 31.04
CA ARG A 208 -10.60 3.88 30.10
C ARG A 208 -9.85 4.13 28.79
N GLU A 209 -8.53 4.24 28.85
CA GLU A 209 -7.72 4.75 27.74
C GLU A 209 -6.57 3.80 27.37
N LEU A 210 -5.64 3.53 28.28
CA LEU A 210 -4.37 2.85 27.92
C LEU A 210 -4.57 1.40 27.49
N ALA A 211 -5.33 0.59 28.23
CA ALA A 211 -5.48 -0.83 27.88
C ALA A 211 -6.23 -1.03 26.54
N PRO A 212 -7.35 -0.34 26.26
CA PRO A 212 -7.96 -0.34 24.92
C PRO A 212 -6.99 0.07 23.80
N LEU A 213 -6.23 1.15 24.01
CA LEU A 213 -5.32 1.71 23.02
C LEU A 213 -4.13 0.79 22.73
N ILE A 214 -3.46 0.28 23.77
CA ILE A 214 -2.32 -0.64 23.64
C ILE A 214 -2.76 -1.92 22.93
N THR A 215 -3.88 -2.50 23.36
CA THR A 215 -4.44 -3.70 22.73
C THR A 215 -4.66 -3.45 21.23
N ALA A 216 -5.20 -2.29 20.86
CA ALA A 216 -5.49 -1.96 19.47
C ALA A 216 -4.22 -1.77 18.64
N ILE A 217 -3.19 -1.13 19.19
CA ILE A 217 -1.89 -0.96 18.52
C ILE A 217 -1.23 -2.32 18.28
N VAL A 218 -1.20 -3.19 19.29
CA VAL A 218 -0.61 -4.54 19.17
C VAL A 218 -1.39 -5.38 18.16
N ILE A 219 -2.72 -5.34 18.19
CA ILE A 219 -3.57 -6.09 17.25
C ILE A 219 -3.46 -5.56 15.83
N ALA A 220 -3.37 -4.25 15.62
CA ALA A 220 -3.10 -3.66 14.32
C ALA A 220 -1.76 -4.17 13.75
N GLY A 221 -0.72 -4.20 14.58
CA GLY A 221 0.59 -4.70 14.21
C GLY A 221 0.64 -6.20 13.91
N ARG A 222 0.00 -7.04 14.74
CA ARG A 222 0.04 -8.51 14.62
C ARG A 222 -1.01 -9.05 13.64
N SER A 223 -2.29 -8.88 13.98
CA SER A 223 -3.41 -9.46 13.23
C SER A 223 -3.76 -8.63 12.01
N GLY A 224 -3.71 -7.30 12.11
CA GLY A 224 -3.92 -6.41 10.98
C GLY A 224 -2.90 -6.63 9.85
N SER A 225 -1.61 -6.70 10.19
CA SER A 225 -0.57 -7.01 9.19
C SER A 225 -0.75 -8.41 8.58
N ALA A 226 -1.11 -9.42 9.38
CA ALA A 226 -1.38 -10.78 8.89
C ALA A 226 -2.58 -10.81 7.95
N TYR A 227 -3.67 -10.09 8.23
CA TYR A 227 -4.82 -9.99 7.34
C TYR A 227 -4.45 -9.35 6.00
N THR A 228 -3.69 -8.26 6.01
CA THR A 228 -3.20 -7.61 4.79
C THR A 228 -2.33 -8.57 3.97
N ALA A 229 -1.39 -9.27 4.62
CA ALA A 229 -0.49 -10.19 3.95
C ALA A 229 -1.22 -11.40 3.36
N GLN A 230 -2.14 -12.01 4.11
CA GLN A 230 -2.92 -13.16 3.65
C GLN A 230 -3.83 -12.81 2.48
N ILE A 231 -4.61 -11.73 2.57
CA ILE A 231 -5.49 -11.30 1.48
C ILE A 231 -4.67 -10.86 0.26
N GLY A 232 -3.55 -10.17 0.49
CA GLY A 232 -2.62 -9.78 -0.59
C GLY A 232 -2.02 -10.99 -1.30
N ALA A 233 -1.62 -12.02 -0.56
CA ALA A 233 -1.12 -13.27 -1.12
C ALA A 233 -2.20 -13.97 -1.96
N MET A 234 -3.42 -14.11 -1.41
CA MET A 234 -4.57 -14.70 -2.13
C MET A 234 -4.95 -13.92 -3.39
N LYS A 235 -4.70 -12.61 -3.43
CA LYS A 235 -4.91 -11.79 -4.62
C LYS A 235 -3.87 -12.10 -5.70
N ILE A 236 -2.60 -12.15 -5.33
CA ILE A 236 -1.50 -12.43 -6.27
C ILE A 236 -1.58 -13.87 -6.81
N THR A 237 -1.97 -14.83 -5.97
CA THR A 237 -2.18 -16.23 -6.38
C THR A 237 -3.50 -16.45 -7.13
N GLN A 238 -4.27 -15.38 -7.42
CA GLN A 238 -5.55 -15.42 -8.12
C GLN A 238 -6.63 -16.28 -7.42
N GLU A 239 -6.45 -16.59 -6.13
CA GLU A 239 -7.44 -17.36 -5.35
C GLU A 239 -8.75 -16.59 -5.20
N ILE A 240 -8.69 -15.27 -5.05
CA ILE A 240 -9.90 -14.42 -4.93
C ILE A 240 -10.72 -14.46 -6.23
N ASP A 241 -10.05 -14.42 -7.38
CA ASP A 241 -10.73 -14.45 -8.68
C ASP A 241 -11.21 -15.87 -9.02
N ALA A 242 -10.47 -16.91 -8.63
CA ALA A 242 -10.93 -18.29 -8.69
C ALA A 242 -12.21 -18.52 -7.85
N MET A 243 -12.32 -17.94 -6.66
CA MET A 243 -13.56 -18.02 -5.88
C MET A 243 -14.74 -17.37 -6.61
N ARG A 244 -14.53 -16.24 -7.29
CA ARG A 244 -15.58 -15.55 -8.06
C ARG A 244 -16.04 -16.40 -9.25
N THR A 245 -15.13 -17.07 -9.96
CA THR A 245 -15.50 -17.93 -11.08
C THR A 245 -16.25 -19.19 -10.63
N MET A 246 -15.99 -19.67 -9.41
CA MET A 246 -16.78 -20.74 -8.76
C MET A 246 -18.15 -20.28 -8.22
N GLY A 247 -18.49 -18.99 -8.36
CA GLY A 247 -19.76 -18.44 -7.90
C GLY A 247 -19.80 -18.08 -6.41
N PHE A 248 -18.66 -18.09 -5.71
CA PHE A 248 -18.57 -17.63 -4.33
C PHE A 248 -18.43 -16.11 -4.25
N GLU A 249 -19.00 -15.52 -3.21
CA GLU A 249 -18.90 -14.09 -2.92
C GLU A 249 -17.73 -13.84 -1.95
N PRO A 250 -16.60 -13.25 -2.39
CA PRO A 250 -15.39 -13.15 -1.57
C PRO A 250 -15.55 -12.34 -0.28
N PHE A 251 -16.44 -11.33 -0.24
CA PHE A 251 -16.64 -10.53 0.97
C PHE A 251 -17.26 -11.35 2.09
N ALA A 252 -18.28 -12.15 1.78
CA ALA A 252 -18.89 -13.09 2.71
C ALA A 252 -17.90 -14.14 3.22
N PHE A 253 -16.98 -14.60 2.37
CA PHE A 253 -16.06 -15.69 2.70
C PHE A 253 -14.80 -15.24 3.43
N LEU A 254 -14.23 -14.08 3.08
CA LEU A 254 -12.94 -13.62 3.60
C LEU A 254 -13.07 -12.40 4.52
N VAL A 255 -13.93 -11.45 4.18
CA VAL A 255 -13.95 -10.14 4.84
C VAL A 255 -14.78 -10.18 6.13
N LEU A 256 -16.03 -10.63 6.03
CA LEU A 256 -16.95 -10.61 7.17
C LEU A 256 -16.51 -11.49 8.35
N PRO A 257 -16.08 -12.75 8.16
CA PRO A 257 -15.68 -13.60 9.29
C PRO A 257 -14.55 -12.99 10.12
N ARG A 258 -13.57 -12.35 9.45
CA ARG A 258 -12.43 -11.68 10.10
C ARG A 258 -12.85 -10.45 10.89
N ILE A 259 -13.70 -9.60 10.31
CA ILE A 259 -14.21 -8.40 11.00
C ILE A 259 -15.01 -8.81 12.24
N ILE A 260 -15.90 -9.80 12.12
CA ILE A 260 -16.74 -10.27 13.23
C ILE A 260 -15.87 -10.95 14.29
N ALA A 261 -14.97 -11.84 13.90
CA ALA A 261 -14.06 -12.53 14.81
C ALA A 261 -13.23 -11.54 15.63
N LEU A 262 -12.62 -10.54 14.97
CA LEU A 262 -11.83 -9.54 15.67
C LEU A 262 -12.70 -8.65 16.57
N SER A 263 -13.90 -8.29 16.14
CA SER A 263 -14.83 -7.47 16.94
C SER A 263 -15.29 -8.18 18.21
N ILE A 264 -15.40 -9.52 18.19
CA ILE A 264 -15.71 -10.34 19.36
C ILE A 264 -14.47 -10.56 20.24
N ALA A 265 -13.30 -10.81 19.63
CA ALA A 265 -12.08 -11.08 20.37
C ALA A 265 -11.55 -9.83 21.09
N MET A 266 -11.70 -8.65 20.49
CA MET A 266 -11.10 -7.41 20.99
C MET A 266 -11.56 -7.02 22.41
N PRO A 267 -12.86 -7.02 22.76
CA PRO A 267 -13.31 -6.88 24.16
C PRO A 267 -12.60 -7.78 25.17
N LEU A 268 -12.43 -9.06 24.81
CA LEU A 268 -11.80 -10.06 25.69
C LEU A 268 -10.30 -9.79 25.83
N LEU A 269 -9.66 -9.32 24.77
CA LEU A 269 -8.26 -8.93 24.79
C LEU A 269 -8.03 -7.67 25.63
N ILE A 270 -8.93 -6.69 25.57
CA ILE A 270 -8.90 -5.49 26.42
C ILE A 270 -9.04 -5.89 27.87
N PHE A 271 -9.95 -6.81 28.20
CA PHE A 271 -10.08 -7.33 29.56
C PHE A 271 -8.76 -7.93 30.09
N VAL A 272 -8.06 -8.72 29.27
CA VAL A 272 -6.73 -9.24 29.65
C VAL A 272 -5.71 -8.12 29.83
N ALA A 273 -5.73 -7.12 28.94
CA ALA A 273 -4.85 -5.96 29.04
C ALA A 273 -5.10 -5.15 30.32
N ASP A 274 -6.36 -4.96 30.71
CA ASP A 274 -6.76 -4.30 31.96
C ASP A 274 -6.19 -5.04 33.17
N MET A 275 -6.43 -6.35 33.24
CA MET A 275 -5.91 -7.17 34.34
C MET A 275 -4.40 -7.09 34.45
N MET A 276 -3.69 -7.30 33.33
CA MET A 276 -2.23 -7.31 33.33
C MET A 276 -1.62 -5.93 33.57
N GLY A 277 -2.23 -4.87 33.03
CA GLY A 277 -1.82 -3.49 33.29
C GLY A 277 -1.99 -3.09 34.76
N MET A 278 -3.12 -3.45 35.36
CA MET A 278 -3.37 -3.22 36.78
C MET A 278 -2.43 -4.03 37.68
N LEU A 279 -2.11 -5.28 37.32
CA LEU A 279 -1.11 -6.08 38.03
C LEU A 279 0.28 -5.43 38.02
N GLY A 280 0.70 -4.83 36.90
CA GLY A 280 1.93 -4.02 36.85
C GLY A 280 1.88 -2.83 37.80
N GLY A 281 0.71 -2.19 37.90
CA GLY A 281 0.45 -1.09 38.83
C GLY A 281 0.55 -1.47 40.31
N VAL A 282 -0.08 -2.58 40.69
CA VAL A 282 -0.01 -3.15 42.04
C VAL A 282 1.43 -3.44 42.45
N LEU A 283 2.21 -4.03 41.54
CA LEU A 283 3.60 -4.38 41.81
C LEU A 283 4.42 -3.13 42.14
N VAL A 284 4.24 -2.04 41.40
CA VAL A 284 4.94 -0.78 41.70
C VAL A 284 4.44 -0.12 42.98
N ALA A 285 3.12 -0.07 43.19
CA ALA A 285 2.53 0.54 44.38
C ALA A 285 3.03 -0.13 45.66
N SER A 286 3.21 -1.45 45.64
CA SER A 286 3.77 -2.20 46.77
C SER A 286 5.26 -1.95 46.98
N LEU A 287 6.05 -1.88 45.90
CA LEU A 287 7.51 -1.72 46.01
C LEU A 287 7.95 -0.28 46.34
N ASP A 288 7.39 0.75 45.69
CA ASP A 288 7.88 2.13 45.84
C ASP A 288 7.09 2.96 46.87
N LEU A 289 5.78 2.68 47.01
CA LEU A 289 4.89 3.41 47.92
C LEU A 289 4.51 2.62 49.18
N LYS A 290 4.94 1.35 49.28
CA LYS A 290 4.62 0.45 50.41
C LYS A 290 3.13 0.25 50.66
N ILE A 291 2.33 0.32 49.59
CA ILE A 291 0.89 0.06 49.65
C ILE A 291 0.66 -1.45 49.55
N THR A 292 -0.04 -2.03 50.53
CA THR A 292 -0.39 -3.47 50.50
C THR A 292 -1.42 -3.74 49.41
N MET A 293 -1.43 -4.96 48.87
CA MET A 293 -2.40 -5.35 47.84
C MET A 293 -3.85 -5.24 48.35
N GLU A 294 -4.08 -5.54 49.63
CA GLU A 294 -5.40 -5.38 50.27
C GLU A 294 -5.87 -3.92 50.23
N LEU A 295 -5.02 -2.98 50.64
CA LEU A 295 -5.34 -1.55 50.61
C LEU A 295 -5.56 -1.04 49.18
N PHE A 296 -4.77 -1.54 48.22
CA PHE A 296 -4.94 -1.21 46.81
C PHE A 296 -6.32 -1.65 46.29
N LEU A 297 -6.72 -2.89 46.59
CA LEU A 297 -8.01 -3.45 46.15
C LEU A 297 -9.19 -2.77 46.83
N GLU A 298 -9.09 -2.46 48.13
CA GLU A 298 -10.11 -1.72 48.87
C GLU A 298 -10.32 -0.34 48.25
N ARG A 299 -9.24 0.42 48.06
CA ARG A 299 -9.28 1.74 47.40
C ARG A 299 -9.81 1.64 45.96
N PHE A 300 -9.42 0.60 45.24
CA PHE A 300 -9.88 0.38 43.87
C PHE A 300 -11.40 0.20 43.82
N HIS A 301 -11.95 -0.60 44.73
CA HIS A 301 -13.39 -0.84 44.82
C HIS A 301 -14.17 0.41 45.25
N GLU A 302 -13.62 1.22 46.16
CA GLU A 302 -14.26 2.45 46.63
C GLU A 302 -14.32 3.55 45.56
N VAL A 303 -13.24 3.74 44.79
CA VAL A 303 -13.09 4.91 43.93
C VAL A 303 -13.43 4.63 42.47
N ILE A 304 -13.12 3.43 41.96
CA ILE A 304 -13.20 3.17 40.54
C ILE A 304 -14.56 2.60 40.20
N ALA A 305 -15.42 3.48 39.69
CA ALA A 305 -16.71 3.09 39.17
C ALA A 305 -16.56 2.11 38.00
N ALA A 306 -17.36 1.04 38.01
CA ALA A 306 -17.39 0.02 36.96
C ALA A 306 -17.63 0.60 35.55
N LYS A 307 -18.19 1.82 35.46
CA LYS A 307 -18.35 2.53 34.18
C LYS A 307 -17.04 2.69 33.41
N HIS A 308 -15.91 2.92 34.08
CA HIS A 308 -14.62 3.12 33.41
C HIS A 308 -14.18 1.87 32.64
N PHE A 309 -14.38 0.71 33.26
CA PHE A 309 -14.16 -0.59 32.66
C PHE A 309 -15.07 -0.84 31.45
N PHE A 310 -16.38 -0.60 31.60
CA PHE A 310 -17.33 -0.80 30.49
C PHE A 310 -17.08 0.17 29.32
N VAL A 311 -16.66 1.41 29.59
CA VAL A 311 -16.26 2.37 28.55
C VAL A 311 -15.08 1.84 27.75
N GLY A 312 -14.04 1.32 28.41
CA GLY A 312 -12.88 0.74 27.74
C GLY A 312 -13.24 -0.47 26.87
N ILE A 313 -14.02 -1.41 27.43
CA ILE A 313 -14.48 -2.59 26.70
C ILE A 313 -15.36 -2.23 25.51
N PHE A 314 -16.25 -1.24 25.67
CA PHE A 314 -17.16 -0.81 24.62
C PHE A 314 -16.43 -0.20 23.41
N LYS A 315 -15.26 0.42 23.60
CA LYS A 315 -14.42 0.89 22.48
C LYS A 315 -13.87 -0.27 21.63
N GLY A 316 -13.68 -1.45 22.23
CA GLY A 316 -13.05 -2.61 21.60
C GLY A 316 -13.62 -3.00 20.23
N PRO A 317 -14.93 -3.25 20.09
CA PRO A 317 -15.52 -3.62 18.80
C PRO A 317 -15.32 -2.57 17.70
N PHE A 318 -15.31 -1.28 18.05
CA PHE A 318 -15.08 -0.20 17.08
C PHE A 318 -13.63 -0.18 16.60
N PHE A 319 -12.67 -0.34 17.51
CA PHE A 319 -11.25 -0.45 17.15
C PHE A 319 -10.99 -1.68 16.28
N ALA A 320 -11.55 -2.83 16.66
CA ALA A 320 -11.47 -4.05 15.85
C ALA A 320 -12.03 -3.86 14.45
N PHE A 321 -13.22 -3.24 14.33
CA PHE A 321 -13.84 -2.95 13.05
C PHE A 321 -12.94 -2.07 12.17
N LEU A 322 -12.36 -1.00 12.72
CA LEU A 322 -11.44 -0.11 12.00
C LEU A 322 -10.18 -0.86 11.55
N ILE A 323 -9.53 -1.59 12.46
CA ILE A 323 -8.30 -2.33 12.17
C ILE A 323 -8.53 -3.37 11.07
N ALA A 324 -9.56 -4.22 11.23
CA ALA A 324 -9.86 -5.27 10.27
C ALA A 324 -10.25 -4.67 8.91
N SER A 325 -11.08 -3.63 8.88
CA SER A 325 -11.51 -2.99 7.63
C SER A 325 -10.35 -2.38 6.86
N ILE A 326 -9.45 -1.65 7.55
CA ILE A 326 -8.27 -1.02 6.92
C ILE A 326 -7.30 -2.10 6.43
N ALA A 327 -7.01 -3.12 7.24
CA ALA A 327 -6.11 -4.21 6.88
C ALA A 327 -6.61 -4.99 5.65
N ILE A 328 -7.88 -5.41 5.67
CA ILE A 328 -8.45 -6.18 4.58
C ILE A 328 -8.54 -5.33 3.30
N TYR A 329 -8.93 -4.07 3.41
CA TYR A 329 -8.93 -3.16 2.26
C TYR A 329 -7.53 -3.03 1.64
N ARG A 330 -6.50 -2.85 2.47
CA ARG A 330 -5.10 -2.77 2.01
C ARG A 330 -4.64 -4.05 1.34
N GLY A 331 -5.06 -5.22 1.83
CA GLY A 331 -4.82 -6.50 1.18
C GLY A 331 -5.50 -6.63 -0.19
N LEU A 332 -6.75 -6.16 -0.31
CA LEU A 332 -7.52 -6.23 -1.55
C LEU A 332 -6.98 -5.30 -2.67
N ILE A 333 -6.22 -4.26 -2.33
CA ILE A 333 -5.64 -3.34 -3.32
C ILE A 333 -4.17 -3.62 -3.65
N VAL A 334 -3.59 -4.69 -3.11
CA VAL A 334 -2.23 -5.16 -3.48
C VAL A 334 -2.15 -5.34 -5.00
N LYS A 335 -0.99 -5.02 -5.57
CA LYS A 335 -0.72 -5.18 -7.02
C LYS A 335 -0.06 -6.54 -7.29
N ASP A 336 0.09 -6.92 -8.56
CA ASP A 336 0.62 -8.23 -8.98
C ASP A 336 2.15 -8.37 -8.79
N ASP A 337 2.67 -7.85 -7.69
CA ASP A 337 4.08 -7.90 -7.30
C ASP A 337 4.22 -8.14 -5.79
N THR A 338 5.19 -8.97 -5.41
CA THR A 338 5.43 -9.35 -4.00
C THR A 338 5.88 -8.16 -3.14
N GLN A 339 6.55 -7.17 -3.73
CA GLN A 339 6.96 -5.95 -3.05
C GLN A 339 5.75 -5.12 -2.59
N SER A 340 4.67 -5.11 -3.37
CA SER A 340 3.42 -4.43 -3.01
C SER A 340 2.71 -5.05 -1.80
N ILE A 341 2.88 -6.35 -1.54
CA ILE A 341 2.39 -6.96 -0.29
C ILE A 341 3.05 -6.27 0.91
N GLY A 342 4.39 -6.27 0.96
CA GLY A 342 5.14 -5.69 2.08
C GLY A 342 4.81 -4.21 2.28
N PHE A 343 4.74 -3.45 1.18
CA PHE A 343 4.36 -2.03 1.22
C PHE A 343 2.95 -1.80 1.80
N ASN A 344 1.95 -2.56 1.34
CA ASN A 344 0.58 -2.41 1.85
C ASN A 344 0.43 -2.93 3.27
N THR A 345 1.19 -3.95 3.67
CA THR A 345 1.22 -4.47 5.04
C THR A 345 1.68 -3.38 6.01
N THR A 346 2.82 -2.74 5.76
CA THR A 346 3.30 -1.65 6.62
C THR A 346 2.33 -0.46 6.62
N LYS A 347 1.81 -0.09 5.44
CA LYS A 347 0.84 1.00 5.31
C LYS A 347 -0.46 0.73 6.08
N SER A 348 -0.93 -0.53 6.10
CA SER A 348 -2.13 -0.93 6.82
C SER A 348 -1.98 -0.75 8.33
N VAL A 349 -0.83 -1.08 8.90
CA VAL A 349 -0.56 -0.92 10.33
C VAL A 349 -0.57 0.54 10.72
N VAL A 350 0.14 1.39 9.95
CA VAL A 350 0.22 2.84 10.22
C VAL A 350 -1.16 3.50 10.13
N GLU A 351 -1.94 3.20 9.09
CA GLU A 351 -3.28 3.76 8.92
C GLU A 351 -4.25 3.26 9.98
N ALA A 352 -4.18 1.98 10.37
CA ALA A 352 -5.01 1.42 11.42
C ALA A 352 -4.72 2.06 12.79
N ILE A 353 -3.44 2.21 13.15
CA ILE A 353 -3.04 2.88 14.41
C ILE A 353 -3.54 4.32 14.41
N PHE A 354 -3.33 5.07 13.33
CA PHE A 354 -3.79 6.46 13.24
C PHE A 354 -5.33 6.55 13.35
N ALA A 355 -6.06 5.69 12.65
CA ALA A 355 -7.52 5.65 12.71
C ALA A 355 -8.03 5.33 14.12
N VAL A 356 -7.38 4.40 14.83
CA VAL A 356 -7.73 4.07 16.21
C VAL A 356 -7.46 5.25 17.15
N ILE A 357 -6.30 5.90 17.06
CA ILE A 357 -5.97 7.07 17.91
C ILE A 357 -6.99 8.19 17.71
N VAL A 358 -7.36 8.48 16.46
CA VAL A 358 -8.39 9.49 16.16
C VAL A 358 -9.75 9.06 16.72
N CYS A 359 -10.11 7.79 16.55
CA CYS A 359 -11.36 7.25 17.08
C CYS A 359 -11.42 7.29 18.61
N ASP A 360 -10.31 6.98 19.27
CA ASP A 360 -10.15 7.03 20.72
C ASP A 360 -10.30 8.46 21.26
N ALA A 361 -9.67 9.43 20.61
CA ALA A 361 -9.82 10.85 20.96
C ALA A 361 -11.28 11.32 20.84
N ILE A 362 -11.99 10.91 19.78
CA ILE A 362 -13.41 11.22 19.60
C ILE A 362 -14.24 10.60 20.74
N PHE A 363 -14.03 9.31 21.06
CA PHE A 363 -14.74 8.66 22.16
C PHE A 363 -14.42 9.29 23.51
N SER A 364 -13.16 9.63 23.78
CA SER A 364 -12.75 10.24 25.04
C SER A 364 -13.43 11.59 25.24
N ILE A 365 -13.45 12.46 24.22
CA ILE A 365 -14.16 13.74 24.27
C ILE A 365 -15.68 13.53 24.41
N ALA A 366 -16.27 12.63 23.63
CA ALA A 366 -17.71 12.37 23.66
C ALA A 366 -18.18 11.84 25.03
N PHE A 367 -17.50 10.83 25.58
CA PHE A 367 -17.86 10.27 26.88
C PHE A 367 -17.64 11.25 28.02
N THR A 368 -16.57 12.05 27.97
CA THR A 368 -16.31 13.10 28.96
C THR A 368 -17.43 14.15 28.96
N ASN A 369 -17.87 14.59 27.77
CA ASN A 369 -18.98 15.55 27.65
C ASN A 369 -20.34 14.97 28.08
N LEU A 370 -20.53 13.65 27.93
CA LEU A 370 -21.73 12.95 28.39
C LEU A 370 -21.71 12.63 29.89
N GLY A 371 -20.64 12.98 30.62
CA GLY A 371 -20.48 12.70 32.05
C GLY A 371 -20.20 11.22 32.38
N ILE A 372 -19.85 10.42 31.38
CA ILE A 372 -19.59 8.98 31.50
C ILE A 372 -18.10 8.73 31.74
#